data_AF-A0A842Y8Q1-F1
#
_entry.id   AF-A0A842Y8Q1-F1
#
_cell.length_a   1.000
_cell.length_b   1.000
_cell.length_c   1.000
_cell.angle_alpha   90.00
_cell.angle_beta   90.00
_cell.angle_gamma   90.00
#
_symmetry.space_group_name_H-M   'P 1'
#
loop_
_entity.id
_entity.type
_entity.pdbx_description
1 polymer ?
#
loop_
_entity_poly.entity_id
_entity_poly.type
_entity_poly.pdbx_seq_one_letter_code
_entity_poly.pdbx_strand_id
1 'polypeptide(L)'
;MSRLVPGKGPELILGAIHLLRRLGSIDCTLRILLEDIPILAGTPNDDTLSLYSSLDKILEHVDGNLTVFSIAKAMKIEPSVLVAVFTELHKRGIITFKE
;
A
#
# COMPACT_ATOMS: atom_id res chain seq x y z
N MET A 1 -26.77 -16.87 -10.89
CA MET A 1 -27.44 -16.47 -9.64
C MET A 1 -26.51 -16.77 -8.48
N SER A 2 -25.95 -15.74 -7.83
CA SER A 2 -25.03 -15.91 -6.69
C SER A 2 -25.87 -16.04 -5.41
N ARG A 3 -25.88 -17.22 -4.79
CA ARG A 3 -26.49 -17.41 -3.46
C ARG A 3 -25.52 -16.88 -2.42
N LEU A 4 -25.88 -15.77 -1.78
CA LEU A 4 -25.26 -15.34 -0.54
C LEU A 4 -25.62 -16.36 0.54
N VAL A 5 -24.65 -17.18 0.95
CA VAL A 5 -24.79 -18.08 2.09
C VAL A 5 -24.76 -17.22 3.35
N PRO A 6 -25.70 -17.38 4.30
CA PRO A 6 -25.70 -16.60 5.53
C PRO A 6 -24.58 -17.08 6.45
N GLY A 7 -23.40 -16.48 6.33
CA GLY A 7 -22.32 -16.64 7.31
C GLY A 7 -22.70 -15.95 8.62
N LYS A 8 -22.43 -16.56 9.77
CA LYS A 8 -22.76 -15.95 11.07
C LYS A 8 -21.60 -15.07 11.52
N GLY A 9 -21.79 -13.75 11.46
CA GLY A 9 -20.88 -12.77 12.07
C GLY A 9 -19.87 -12.17 11.06
N PRO A 10 -18.54 -12.35 11.24
CA PRO A 10 -17.52 -11.68 10.44
C PRO A 10 -17.61 -11.91 8.93
N GLU A 11 -18.04 -13.09 8.48
CA GLU A 11 -18.16 -13.36 7.02
C GLU A 11 -19.29 -12.55 6.38
N LEU A 12 -20.35 -12.26 7.13
CA LEU A 12 -21.47 -11.44 6.66
C LEU A 12 -21.03 -9.98 6.50
N ILE A 13 -20.20 -9.49 7.44
CA ILE A 13 -19.60 -8.15 7.38
C ILE A 13 -18.65 -8.03 6.18
N LEU A 14 -17.74 -9.00 6.00
CA LEU A 14 -16.85 -9.04 4.83
C LEU A 14 -17.63 -9.11 3.51
N GLY A 15 -18.70 -9.91 3.47
CA GLY A 15 -19.61 -9.99 2.33
C GLY A 15 -20.29 -8.64 2.03
N ALA A 16 -20.73 -7.93 3.06
CA ALA A 16 -21.34 -6.60 2.91
C ALA A 16 -20.32 -5.56 2.40
N ILE A 17 -19.10 -5.53 2.96
CA ILE A 17 -18.01 -4.66 2.50
C ILE A 17 -17.68 -4.95 1.03
N HIS A 18 -17.58 -6.23 0.66
CA HIS A 18 -17.34 -6.63 -0.72
C HIS A 18 -18.45 -6.16 -1.67
N LEU A 19 -19.72 -6.29 -1.27
CA LEU A 19 -20.87 -5.82 -2.06
C LEU A 19 -20.87 -4.30 -2.22
N LEU A 20 -20.65 -3.55 -1.13
CA LEU A 20 -20.58 -2.09 -1.16
C LEU A 20 -19.47 -1.59 -2.09
N ARG A 21 -18.30 -2.26 -2.07
CA ARG A 21 -17.20 -1.96 -3.01
C ARG A 21 -17.61 -2.24 -4.45
N ARG A 22 -18.24 -3.40 -4.72
CA ARG A 22 -18.68 -3.79 -6.07
C ARG A 22 -19.74 -2.84 -6.65
N LEU A 23 -20.58 -2.27 -5.79
CA LEU A 23 -21.59 -1.28 -6.17
C LEU A 23 -21.03 0.14 -6.33
N GLY A 24 -19.72 0.34 -6.10
CA GLY A 24 -19.09 1.66 -6.10
C GLY A 24 -19.56 2.56 -4.95
N SER A 25 -20.20 1.99 -3.92
CA SER A 25 -20.75 2.72 -2.79
C SER A 25 -19.69 3.06 -1.73
N ILE A 26 -18.58 2.32 -1.73
CA ILE A 26 -17.39 2.63 -0.94
C ILE A 26 -16.15 2.45 -1.81
N ASP A 27 -15.17 3.33 -1.64
CA ASP A 27 -13.85 3.19 -2.24
C ASP A 27 -12.90 2.58 -1.20
N CYS A 28 -12.57 1.29 -1.38
CA CYS A 28 -11.59 0.60 -0.55
C CYS A 28 -10.19 0.68 -1.17
N THR A 29 -9.82 1.81 -1.77
CA THR A 29 -8.45 2.05 -2.20
C THR A 29 -7.60 2.46 -1.00
N LEU A 30 -6.45 1.80 -0.86
CA LEU A 30 -5.40 2.28 0.02
C LEU A 30 -4.98 3.66 -0.48
N ARG A 31 -5.21 4.70 0.32
CA ARG A 31 -4.81 6.05 0.00
C ARG A 31 -3.56 6.39 0.79
N ILE A 32 -2.42 6.40 0.10
CA ILE A 32 -1.16 6.85 0.68
C ILE A 32 -1.08 8.37 0.51
N LEU A 33 -0.91 9.07 1.63
CA LEU A 33 -0.71 10.51 1.70
C LEU A 33 0.78 10.83 1.71
N LEU A 34 1.11 12.08 1.35
CA LEU A 34 2.50 12.55 1.33
C LEU A 34 3.12 12.69 2.72
N GLU A 35 2.27 12.74 3.74
CA GLU A 35 2.59 12.86 5.16
C GLU A 35 2.71 11.50 5.86
N ASP A 36 2.32 10.41 5.19
CA ASP A 36 2.50 9.06 5.72
C ASP A 36 3.99 8.71 5.86
N ILE A 37 4.30 7.91 6.88
CA ILE A 37 5.66 7.48 7.20
C ILE A 37 5.77 5.98 6.90
N PRO A 38 6.43 5.58 5.80
CA PRO A 38 6.59 4.17 5.47
C PRO A 38 7.62 3.50 6.40
N ILE A 39 7.36 2.22 6.71
CA ILE A 39 8.22 1.35 7.51
C ILE A 39 8.37 0.02 6.76
N LEU A 40 9.57 -0.56 6.76
CA LEU A 40 9.81 -1.90 6.25
C LEU A 40 9.04 -2.95 7.07
N ALA A 41 8.18 -3.71 6.40
CA ALA A 41 7.40 -4.80 6.97
C ALA A 41 7.89 -6.19 6.53
N GLY A 42 8.57 -6.27 5.39
CA GLY A 42 9.10 -7.51 4.83
C GLY A 42 10.30 -7.30 3.94
N THR A 43 11.05 -8.38 3.69
CA THR A 43 12.19 -8.36 2.77
C THR A 43 11.69 -8.43 1.32
N PRO A 44 12.10 -7.50 0.44
CA PRO A 44 11.83 -7.61 -0.99
C PRO A 44 12.46 -8.89 -1.55
N ASN A 45 11.77 -9.57 -2.46
CA ASN A 45 12.37 -10.64 -3.27
C ASN A 45 13.05 -10.05 -4.52
N ASP A 46 13.90 -10.85 -5.18
CA ASP A 46 14.66 -10.42 -6.37
C ASP A 46 13.75 -9.93 -7.52
N ASP A 47 12.57 -10.54 -7.65
CA ASP A 47 11.55 -10.09 -8.61
C ASP A 47 11.07 -8.67 -8.31
N THR A 48 10.92 -8.28 -7.05
CA THR A 48 10.50 -6.92 -6.67
C THR A 48 11.64 -5.92 -6.80
N LEU A 49 12.87 -6.33 -6.49
CA LEU A 49 14.07 -5.50 -6.67
C LEU A 49 14.30 -5.15 -8.14
N SER A 50 13.99 -6.07 -9.06
CA SER A 50 14.14 -5.84 -10.50
C SER A 50 13.08 -4.92 -11.12
N LEU A 51 11.94 -4.70 -10.45
CA LEU A 51 10.84 -3.85 -10.96
C LEU A 51 11.17 -2.36 -10.99
N TYR A 52 12.02 -1.89 -10.08
CA TYR A 52 12.35 -0.47 -9.97
C TYR A 52 13.86 -0.29 -9.92
N SER A 53 14.41 0.37 -10.93
CA SER A 53 15.81 0.81 -10.93
C SER A 53 16.03 1.72 -9.72
N SER A 54 16.85 1.29 -8.76
CA SER A 54 17.10 1.98 -7.47
C SER A 54 16.10 1.72 -6.34
N LEU A 55 15.34 0.62 -6.35
CA LEU A 55 14.50 0.25 -5.21
C LEU A 55 15.31 0.20 -3.91
N ASP A 56 16.53 -0.32 -3.96
CA ASP A 56 17.47 -0.41 -2.84
C ASP A 56 17.64 0.94 -2.12
N LYS A 57 17.82 2.01 -2.90
CA LYS A 57 17.99 3.37 -2.38
C LYS A 57 16.69 3.93 -1.79
N ILE A 58 15.54 3.56 -2.33
CA ILE A 58 14.24 3.95 -1.76
C ILE A 58 14.11 3.30 -0.38
N LEU A 59 14.43 2.01 -0.27
CA LEU A 59 14.28 1.23 0.97
C LEU A 59 15.23 1.69 2.07
N GLU A 60 16.42 2.21 1.73
CA GLU A 60 17.32 2.88 2.69
C GLU A 60 16.66 4.06 3.43
N HIS A 61 15.67 4.70 2.81
CA HIS A 61 14.92 5.81 3.39
C HIS A 61 13.60 5.39 4.07
N VAL A 62 13.24 4.10 4.01
CA VAL A 62 12.01 3.54 4.60
C VAL A 62 12.33 2.97 5.99
N ASP A 63 12.81 3.84 6.87
CA ASP A 63 13.28 3.53 8.23
C ASP A 63 12.25 3.87 9.33
N GLY A 64 11.09 4.43 8.94
CA GLY A 64 10.06 4.87 9.88
C GLY A 64 10.25 6.27 10.46
N ASN A 65 11.17 7.08 9.90
CA ASN A 65 11.42 8.46 10.34
C ASN A 65 11.04 9.52 9.30
N LEU A 66 11.06 9.18 8.01
CA LEU A 66 10.80 10.11 6.92
C LEU A 66 9.40 9.95 6.35
N THR A 67 8.74 11.06 6.03
CA THR A 67 7.46 11.04 5.29
C THR A 67 7.69 10.73 3.81
N VAL A 68 6.65 10.25 3.11
CA VAL A 68 6.69 10.07 1.64
C VAL A 68 7.19 11.33 0.93
N PHE A 69 6.73 12.51 1.34
CA PHE A 69 7.20 13.79 0.80
C PHE A 69 8.71 14.00 0.98
N SER A 70 9.22 13.70 2.17
CA SER A 70 10.62 13.89 2.54
C SER A 70 11.53 12.96 1.73
N ILE A 71 11.11 11.71 1.55
CA ILE A 71 11.80 10.71 0.73
C ILE A 71 11.80 11.15 -0.75
N ALA A 72 10.66 11.58 -1.29
CA ALA A 72 10.57 12.06 -2.66
C ALA A 72 11.53 13.23 -2.92
N LYS A 73 11.61 14.18 -1.97
CA LYS A 73 12.52 15.32 -2.03
C LYS A 73 13.99 14.90 -1.94
N ALA A 74 14.35 13.97 -1.05
CA ALA A 74 15.71 13.47 -0.90
C ALA A 74 16.21 12.76 -2.17
N MET A 75 15.33 11.99 -2.81
CA MET A 75 15.64 11.23 -4.01
C MET A 75 15.47 12.02 -5.31
N LYS A 76 14.95 13.25 -5.24
CA LYS A 76 14.58 14.09 -6.40
C LYS A 76 13.61 13.38 -7.35
N ILE A 77 12.66 12.63 -6.79
CA ILE A 77 11.61 11.91 -7.51
C ILE A 77 10.30 12.68 -7.36
N GLU A 78 9.46 12.65 -8.39
CA GLU A 78 8.12 13.22 -8.31
C GLU A 78 7.29 12.49 -7.23
N PRO A 79 6.64 13.19 -6.28
CA PRO A 79 5.91 12.52 -5.21
C PRO A 79 4.82 11.54 -5.69
N SER A 80 4.19 11.82 -6.83
CA SER A 80 3.20 10.94 -7.46
C SER A 80 3.77 9.57 -7.85
N VAL A 81 5.00 9.55 -8.36
CA VAL A 81 5.74 8.34 -8.71
C VAL A 81 6.07 7.54 -7.46
N LEU A 82 6.54 8.21 -6.41
CA LEU A 82 6.87 7.52 -5.15
C LEU A 82 5.63 6.92 -4.47
N VAL A 83 4.49 7.62 -4.52
CA VAL A 83 3.19 7.09 -4.04
C VAL A 83 2.79 5.84 -4.81
N ALA A 84 2.99 5.80 -6.13
CA ALA A 84 2.70 4.61 -6.93
C ALA A 84 3.62 3.43 -6.56
N VAL A 85 4.92 3.69 -6.38
CA VAL A 85 5.89 2.67 -5.91
C VAL A 85 5.49 2.13 -4.54
N PHE A 86 5.20 3.00 -3.59
CA PHE A 86 4.80 2.61 -2.24
C PHE A 86 3.46 1.88 -2.20
N THR A 87 2.52 2.23 -3.08
CA THR A 87 1.27 1.47 -3.23
C THR A 87 1.56 0.02 -3.62
N GLU A 88 2.46 -0.18 -4.58
CA GLU A 88 2.84 -1.50 -5.05
C GLU A 88 3.67 -2.30 -4.04
N LEU A 89 4.57 -1.65 -3.28
CA LEU A 89 5.31 -2.28 -2.19
C LEU A 89 4.40 -2.67 -1.02
N HIS A 90 3.42 -1.83 -0.69
CA HIS A 90 2.44 -2.12 0.35
C HIS A 90 1.56 -3.31 -0.02
N LYS A 91 1.07 -3.38 -1.27
CA LYS A 91 0.31 -4.54 -1.78
C LYS A 91 1.10 -5.85 -1.69
N ARG A 92 2.42 -5.79 -1.82
CA ARG A 92 3.33 -6.95 -1.68
C ARG A 92 3.75 -7.24 -0.24
N GLY A 93 3.30 -6.45 0.74
CA GLY A 93 3.64 -6.63 2.15
C GLY A 93 5.10 -6.26 2.50
N ILE A 94 5.78 -5.51 1.64
CA ILE A 94 7.19 -5.11 1.84
C ILE A 94 7.27 -3.88 2.75
N ILE A 95 6.33 -2.96 2.61
CA ILE A 95 6.23 -1.77 3.46
C ILE A 95 4.85 -1.69 4.12
N THR A 96 4.81 -1.07 5.29
CA THR A 96 3.60 -0.62 5.97
C THR A 96 3.76 0.86 6.30
N PHE A 97 2.75 1.48 6.92
CA PHE A 97 2.79 2.89 7.33
C PHE A 97 2.56 3.00 8.82
N LYS A 98 3.25 3.94 9.46
CA LYS A 98 3.09 4.24 10.89
C LYS A 98 1.72 4.89 11.13
N GLU A 99 0.98 4.38 12.11
CA GLU A 99 -0.26 5.00 12.61
C GLU A 99 0.01 6.32 13.36
#